data_AF-D5UL29-F1
#
_entry.id   AF-D5UL29-F1
#
_cell.length_a   1.000
_cell.length_b   1.000
_cell.length_c   1.000
_cell.angle_alpha   90.00
_cell.angle_beta   90.00
_cell.angle_gamma   90.00
#
_symmetry.space_group_name_H-M   'P 1'
#
loop_
_entity.id
_entity.type
_entity.pdbx_description
1 polymer ?
#
loop_
_entity_poly.entity_id
_entity_poly.type
_entity_poly.pdbx_seq_one_letter_code
_entity_poly.pdbx_strand_id
1 'polypeptide(L)'
;MSETGATPVLTSADCVLVRTSATVATTVHREGAHLVVHFLQPGGVTRWMWPCEVVAAALRHPGTVSGDDAVHVVADPDTADLVVTLDGAEGSVLLAVPGDAVRTALSR
;
A
#
# COMPACT_ATOMS: atom_id res chain seq x y z
N MET A 1 -16.80 -23.31 1.31
CA MET A 1 -17.59 -22.09 1.54
C MET A 1 -17.12 -21.08 0.53
N SER A 2 -17.92 -20.84 -0.51
CA SER A 2 -17.58 -19.83 -1.52
C SER A 2 -17.79 -18.46 -0.89
N GLU A 3 -16.70 -17.74 -0.60
CA GLU A 3 -16.78 -16.33 -0.28
C GLU A 3 -17.47 -15.63 -1.46
N THR A 4 -18.61 -15.00 -1.16
CA THR A 4 -19.42 -14.23 -2.09
C THR A 4 -18.55 -13.25 -2.86
N GLY A 5 -18.67 -13.26 -4.18
CA GLY A 5 -17.99 -12.37 -5.12
C GLY A 5 -18.43 -10.91 -4.96
N ALA A 6 -18.08 -10.30 -3.83
CA ALA A 6 -18.10 -8.86 -3.69
C ALA A 6 -17.04 -8.29 -4.63
N THR A 7 -17.46 -7.47 -5.59
CA THR A 7 -16.53 -6.74 -6.44
C THR A 7 -15.66 -5.85 -5.55
N PRO A 8 -14.33 -5.99 -5.55
CA PRO A 8 -13.48 -5.16 -4.70
C PRO A 8 -13.68 -3.69 -5.06
N VAL A 9 -13.93 -2.86 -4.05
CA VAL A 9 -14.11 -1.43 -4.27
C VAL A 9 -12.74 -0.78 -4.40
N LEU A 10 -12.36 -0.47 -5.64
CA LEU A 10 -11.11 0.18 -5.95
C LEU A 10 -11.13 1.65 -5.48
N THR A 11 -10.13 2.02 -4.68
CA THR A 11 -9.88 3.41 -4.28
C THR A 11 -8.71 3.91 -5.11
N SER A 12 -8.95 4.90 -5.98
CA SER A 12 -7.88 5.54 -6.74
C SER A 12 -7.00 6.37 -5.82
N ALA A 13 -5.69 6.32 -6.03
CA ALA A 13 -4.71 7.11 -5.29
C ALA A 13 -3.54 7.49 -6.19
N ASP A 14 -3.08 8.73 -6.08
CA ASP A 14 -1.84 9.18 -6.71
C ASP A 14 -0.70 8.95 -5.71
N CYS A 15 0.10 7.91 -5.95
CA CYS A 15 1.23 7.58 -5.10
C CYS A 15 2.50 8.27 -5.60
N VAL A 16 3.46 8.51 -4.70
CA VAL A 16 4.75 9.12 -5.07
C VAL A 16 5.88 8.13 -4.90
N LEU A 17 6.68 7.93 -5.95
CA LEU A 17 7.97 7.25 -5.84
C LEU A 17 8.95 8.20 -5.16
N VAL A 18 9.30 7.92 -3.90
CA VAL A 18 10.06 8.84 -3.04
C VAL A 18 11.41 9.20 -3.67
N ARG A 19 12.10 8.23 -4.28
CA ARG A 19 13.42 8.44 -4.87
C ARG A 19 13.42 9.42 -6.04
N THR A 20 12.37 9.41 -6.86
CA THR A 20 12.31 10.19 -8.11
C THR A 20 11.31 11.34 -8.05
N SER A 21 10.52 11.43 -6.97
CA SER A 21 9.36 12.32 -6.86
C SER A 21 8.33 12.14 -7.98
N ALA A 22 8.37 11.00 -8.67
CA ALA A 22 7.43 10.72 -9.76
C ALA A 22 6.08 10.26 -9.18
N THR A 23 5.01 10.87 -9.64
CA THR A 23 3.64 10.43 -9.31
C THR A 23 3.29 9.21 -10.16
N VAL A 24 2.70 8.20 -9.53
CA VAL A 24 2.21 6.98 -10.14
C VAL A 24 0.74 6.82 -9.80
N ALA A 25 -0.10 6.69 -10.83
CA ALA A 25 -1.51 6.39 -10.63
C ALA A 25 -1.66 4.97 -10.10
N THR A 26 -2.42 4.82 -9.02
CA THR A 26 -2.65 3.53 -8.38
C THR A 26 -4.12 3.29 -8.05
N THR A 27 -4.47 2.03 -7.87
CA THR A 27 -5.72 1.63 -7.21
C THR A 27 -5.41 0.79 -5.99
N VAL A 28 -6.08 1.07 -4.88
CA VAL A 28 -5.92 0.42 -3.59
C VAL A 28 -7.24 -0.24 -3.21
N HIS A 29 -7.20 -1.51 -2.79
CA HIS A 29 -8.37 -2.20 -2.27
C HIS A 29 -7.96 -3.29 -1.28
N ARG A 30 -8.93 -3.83 -0.57
CA ARG A 30 -8.75 -4.99 0.30
C ARG A 30 -9.18 -6.26 -0.42
N GLU A 31 -8.38 -7.31 -0.29
CA GLU A 31 -8.68 -8.66 -0.75
C GLU A 31 -8.42 -9.65 0.41
N GLY A 32 -9.49 -10.05 1.10
CA GLY A 32 -9.40 -10.89 2.29
C GLY A 32 -8.57 -10.24 3.41
N ALA A 33 -7.42 -10.85 3.74
CA ALA A 33 -6.49 -10.39 4.76
C ALA A 33 -5.38 -9.46 4.21
N HIS A 34 -5.43 -9.09 2.93
CA HIS A 34 -4.39 -8.30 2.27
C HIS A 34 -4.91 -6.96 1.76
N LEU A 35 -4.09 -5.93 1.89
CA LEU A 35 -4.20 -4.69 1.11
C LEU A 35 -3.50 -4.92 -0.22
N VAL A 36 -4.19 -4.62 -1.32
CA VAL A 36 -3.70 -4.80 -2.67
C VAL A 36 -3.58 -3.45 -3.35
N VAL A 37 -2.42 -3.20 -3.95
CA VAL A 37 -2.15 -1.98 -4.72
C VAL A 37 -1.75 -2.33 -6.14
N HIS A 38 -2.48 -1.78 -7.10
CA HIS A 38 -2.15 -1.84 -8.52
C HIS A 38 -1.47 -0.57 -8.97
N PHE A 39 -0.35 -0.71 -9.66
CA PHE A 39 0.45 0.36 -10.24
C PHE A 39 0.11 0.44 -11.71
N LEU A 40 -0.46 1.56 -12.13
CA LEU A 40 -0.87 1.78 -13.51
C LEU A 40 0.26 2.53 -14.22
N GLN A 41 1.04 1.82 -15.02
CA GLN A 41 2.15 2.39 -15.79
C GLN A 41 1.87 2.25 -17.30
N PRO A 42 2.51 3.06 -18.16
CA PRO A 42 2.37 2.93 -19.61
C PRO A 42 2.71 1.53 -20.16
N GLY A 43 3.61 0.81 -19.48
CA GLY A 43 4.02 -0.54 -19.83
C GLY A 43 3.13 -1.67 -19.30
N GLY A 44 2.11 -1.35 -18.49
CA GLY A 44 1.19 -2.35 -17.92
C GLY A 44 0.85 -2.09 -16.46
N VAL A 45 0.26 -3.11 -15.83
CA VAL A 45 -0.16 -3.06 -14.43
C VAL A 45 0.72 -3.97 -13.58
N THR A 46 1.35 -3.43 -12.55
CA THR A 46 2.04 -4.22 -11.51
C THR A 46 1.17 -4.33 -10.27
N ARG A 47 1.18 -5.46 -9.58
CA ARG A 47 0.35 -5.71 -8.38
C ARG A 47 1.25 -6.00 -7.18
N TRP A 48 0.96 -5.36 -6.07
CA TRP A 48 1.58 -5.61 -4.76
C TRP A 48 0.53 -5.93 -3.71
N MET A 49 0.91 -6.75 -2.74
CA MET A 49 0.04 -7.21 -1.66
C MET A 49 0.77 -7.10 -0.33
N TRP A 50 0.08 -6.60 0.68
CA TRP A 50 0.61 -6.50 2.04
C TRP A 50 -0.42 -6.99 3.07
N PRO A 51 -0.01 -7.67 4.15
CA PRO A 51 -0.94 -8.07 5.20
C PRO A 51 -1.63 -6.84 5.82
N CYS A 52 -2.97 -6.86 5.89
CA CYS A 52 -3.76 -5.76 6.46
C CYS A 52 -3.36 -5.47 7.91
N GLU A 53 -2.99 -6.49 8.68
CA GLU A 53 -2.58 -6.34 10.08
C GLU A 53 -1.28 -5.54 10.21
N VAL A 54 -0.31 -5.75 9.31
CA VAL A 54 0.96 -5.02 9.24
C VAL A 54 0.72 -3.56 8.85
N VAL A 55 -0.09 -3.33 7.81
CA VAL A 55 -0.47 -1.98 7.38
C VAL A 55 -1.19 -1.23 8.50
N ALA A 56 -2.16 -1.87 9.15
CA ALA A 56 -2.92 -1.26 10.23
C ALA A 56 -2.05 -1.00 11.47
N ALA A 57 -1.06 -1.84 11.75
CA ALA A 57 -0.09 -1.61 12.81
C ALA A 57 0.78 -0.37 12.53
N ALA A 58 1.29 -0.24 11.29
CA ALA A 58 2.11 0.90 10.88
C ALA A 58 1.33 2.23 10.90
N LEU A 59 0.04 2.22 10.54
CA LEU A 59 -0.84 3.39 10.65
C LEU A 59 -1.09 3.82 12.10
N ARG A 60 -1.05 2.89 13.06
CA ARG A 60 -1.28 3.18 14.49
C ARG A 60 -0.02 3.64 15.22
N HIS A 61 1.13 3.09 14.83
CA HIS A 61 2.42 3.36 15.45
C HIS A 61 3.42 3.72 14.36
N PRO A 62 3.60 5.02 14.06
CA PRO A 62 4.60 5.46 13.10
C PRO A 62 5.98 4.90 13.46
N GLY A 63 6.56 4.11 12.56
CA GLY A 63 7.78 3.36 12.78
C GLY A 63 7.85 2.16 11.84
N THR A 64 8.98 1.47 11.81
CA THR A 64 9.17 0.30 10.96
C THR A 64 8.37 -0.88 11.49
N VAL A 65 7.38 -1.35 10.72
CA VAL A 65 6.75 -2.66 10.94
C VAL A 65 7.25 -3.62 9.87
N SER A 66 7.94 -4.68 10.28
CA SER A 66 8.41 -5.75 9.39
C SER A 66 7.42 -6.91 9.40
N GLY A 67 6.91 -7.28 8.22
CA GLY A 67 6.25 -8.59 8.02
C GLY A 67 7.25 -9.69 7.65
N ASP A 68 6.78 -10.93 7.54
CA ASP A 68 7.59 -12.12 7.20
C ASP A 68 8.38 -11.96 5.88
N ASP A 69 7.92 -11.10 4.96
CA ASP A 69 8.49 -10.86 3.63
C ASP A 69 9.27 -9.53 3.48
N ALA A 70 9.87 -9.02 4.56
CA ALA A 70 10.73 -7.81 4.53
C ALA A 70 10.03 -6.53 4.00
N VAL A 71 8.70 -6.45 4.15
CA VAL A 71 7.95 -5.24 3.85
C VAL A 71 8.24 -4.22 4.95
N HIS A 72 8.92 -3.12 4.61
CA HIS A 72 9.06 -1.99 5.50
C HIS A 72 7.93 -1.01 5.26
N VAL A 73 7.03 -0.91 6.23
CA VAL A 73 5.93 0.05 6.22
C VAL A 73 6.24 1.14 7.24
N VAL A 74 6.30 2.40 6.80
CA VAL A 74 6.46 3.58 7.66
C VAL A 74 5.30 4.53 7.39
N ALA A 75 4.62 5.00 8.42
CA ALA A 75 3.67 6.09 8.28
C ALA A 75 4.42 7.43 8.41
N ASP A 76 4.28 8.31 7.43
CA ASP A 76 4.73 9.70 7.54
C ASP A 76 3.92 10.39 8.65
N PRO A 77 4.56 10.93 9.71
CA PRO A 77 3.84 11.55 10.81
C PRO A 77 3.12 12.85 10.44
N ASP A 78 3.55 13.53 9.37
CA ASP A 78 3.03 14.83 8.95
C ASP A 78 1.88 14.68 7.95
N THR A 79 1.98 13.72 7.02
CA THR A 79 0.95 13.51 5.98
C THR A 79 0.05 12.30 6.25
N ALA A 80 0.43 11.44 7.21
CA ALA A 80 -0.17 10.12 7.44
C ALA A 80 -0.04 9.15 6.26
N ASP A 81 0.82 9.44 5.28
CA ASP A 81 1.07 8.58 4.12
C ASP A 81 1.78 7.30 4.51
N LEU A 82 1.43 6.22 3.83
CA LEU A 82 2.07 4.92 4.01
C LEU A 82 3.26 4.81 3.05
N VAL A 83 4.47 4.84 3.57
CA VAL A 83 5.70 4.60 2.82
C VAL A 83 6.03 3.12 2.87
N VAL A 84 6.08 2.47 1.70
CA VAL A 84 6.35 1.03 1.56
C VAL A 84 7.53 0.74 0.64
N THR A 85 8.32 -0.28 0.97
CA THR A 85 9.38 -0.82 0.10
C THR A 85 8.80 -1.77 -0.94
N LEU A 86 9.10 -1.54 -2.22
CA LEU A 86 8.62 -2.36 -3.33
C LEU A 86 9.45 -3.62 -3.60
N ASP A 87 10.53 -3.93 -2.90
CA ASP A 87 11.29 -5.17 -3.15
C ASP A 87 11.83 -5.84 -1.87
N GLY A 88 11.50 -5.27 -0.70
CA GLY A 88 11.90 -5.75 0.62
C GLY A 88 13.40 -5.64 0.95
N ALA A 89 14.24 -5.06 0.08
CA ALA A 89 15.65 -4.83 0.37
C ALA A 89 15.89 -3.42 0.96
N GLU A 90 16.93 -3.28 1.77
CA GLU A 90 17.41 -1.97 2.23
C GLU A 90 17.97 -1.18 1.02
N GLY A 91 17.49 0.06 0.79
CA GLY A 91 17.85 0.88 -0.38
C GLY A 91 16.92 0.74 -1.61
N SER A 92 15.78 0.09 -1.40
CA SER A 92 14.76 -0.17 -2.41
C SER A 92 13.92 1.03 -2.82
N VAL A 93 13.13 0.85 -3.90
CA VAL A 93 12.18 1.87 -4.34
C VAL A 93 11.09 2.02 -3.29
N LEU A 94 11.06 3.17 -2.65
CA LEU A 94 10.04 3.56 -1.69
C LEU A 94 8.86 4.22 -2.41
N LEU A 95 7.66 3.86 -1.98
CA LEU A 95 6.41 4.42 -2.47
C LEU A 95 5.62 5.01 -1.31
N ALA A 96 5.24 6.28 -1.40
CA ALA A 96 4.26 6.89 -0.51
C ALA A 96 2.85 6.70 -1.09
N VAL A 97 1.99 6.01 -0.35
CA VAL A 97 0.56 5.83 -0.64
C VAL A 97 -0.25 6.74 0.29
N PRO A 98 -1.17 7.56 -0.23
CA PRO A 98 -2.04 8.39 0.59
C PRO A 98 -2.73 7.61 1.71
N GLY A 99 -2.53 8.03 2.96
CA GLY A 99 -2.99 7.30 4.14
C GLY A 99 -4.52 7.17 4.22
N ASP A 100 -5.24 8.18 3.74
CA ASP A 100 -6.68 8.23 3.56
C ASP A 100 -7.19 7.23 2.52
N ALA A 101 -6.47 7.03 1.41
CA ALA A 101 -6.78 5.98 0.45
C ALA A 101 -6.62 4.58 1.07
N VAL A 102 -5.56 4.37 1.86
CA VAL A 102 -5.33 3.11 2.60
C VAL A 102 -6.44 2.87 3.62
N ARG A 103 -6.79 3.87 4.44
CA ARG A 103 -7.88 3.76 5.43
C ARG A 103 -9.23 3.48 4.77
N THR A 104 -9.50 4.12 3.63
CA THR A 104 -10.72 3.88 2.84
C THR A 104 -10.76 2.44 2.32
N ALA A 105 -9.64 1.91 1.82
CA ALA A 105 -9.57 0.54 1.36
C ALA A 105 -9.72 -0.49 2.50
N LEU A 106 -9.14 -0.23 3.68
CA LEU A 106 -9.22 -1.15 4.83
C LEU A 106 -10.60 -1.18 5.51
N SER A 107 -11.39 -0.11 5.37
CA SER A 107 -12.73 0.01 5.97
C SER A 107 -13.86 -0.55 5.09
N ARG A 108 -13.54 -0.96 3.87
CA ARG A 108 -14.46 -1.59 2.91
C ARG A 108 -14.24 -3.10 2.88
#